data_AF-A0A4P9VQ81-F1
#
_entry.id   AF-A0A4P9VQ81-F1
#
_cell.length_a   1.000
_cell.length_b   1.000
_cell.length_c   1.000
_cell.angle_alpha   90.00
_cell.angle_beta   90.00
_cell.angle_gamma   90.00
#
_symmetry.space_group_name_H-M   'P 1'
#
loop_
_entity.id
_entity.type
_entity.pdbx_description
1 polymer ?
#
loop_
_entity_poly.entity_id
_entity_poly.type
_entity_poly.pdbx_seq_one_letter_code
_entity_poly.pdbx_strand_id
1 'polypeptide(L)'
;MHLGVGDDHVIYSTVLTDKNTMDDAATEALCDQIEEEVSMVSADRAYDENHVYKTVEAHFPEADIIIPPKDYLHYNENHHPKRCAHMIEIAAKGQQTWQQHHQYGKRSGSETAMQRYKRTFGNQLHAREMSNQEIEVMIACGVLNRFTSLGMPQSYKSV
;
A
#
# COMPACT_ATOMS: atom_id res chain seq x y z
N MET A 1 3.91 -9.83 4.53
CA MET A 1 4.41 -9.38 3.21
C MET A 1 3.64 -8.14 2.82
N HIS A 2 4.36 -7.08 2.50
CA HIS A 2 3.86 -5.78 2.07
C HIS A 2 4.38 -5.48 0.68
N LEU A 3 3.59 -4.76 -0.12
CA LEU A 3 3.89 -4.43 -1.51
C LEU A 3 3.55 -2.96 -1.77
N GLY A 4 4.48 -2.22 -2.36
CA GLY A 4 4.23 -0.94 -3.03
C GLY A 4 3.95 -1.21 -4.50
N VAL A 5 2.77 -0.85 -4.99
CA VAL A 5 2.31 -1.20 -6.35
C VAL A 5 1.79 0.06 -7.04
N GLY A 6 2.25 0.30 -8.26
CA GLY A 6 1.79 1.41 -9.08
C GLY A 6 0.48 1.13 -9.82
N ASP A 7 -0.10 2.18 -10.40
CA ASP A 7 -1.31 2.10 -11.24
C ASP A 7 -1.08 1.25 -12.52
N ASP A 8 0.18 1.06 -12.92
CA ASP A 8 0.64 0.20 -14.01
C ASP A 8 0.74 -1.29 -13.63
N HIS A 9 0.35 -1.65 -12.40
CA HIS A 9 0.49 -2.99 -11.82
C HIS A 9 1.94 -3.48 -11.66
N VAL A 10 2.91 -2.58 -11.67
CA VAL A 10 4.31 -2.87 -11.33
C VAL A 10 4.47 -2.83 -9.82
N ILE A 11 5.17 -3.81 -9.27
CA ILE A 11 5.57 -3.86 -7.86
C ILE A 11 6.89 -3.10 -7.76
N TYR A 12 6.88 -1.94 -7.13
CA TYR A 12 8.05 -1.07 -6.94
C TYR A 12 8.81 -1.39 -5.66
N SER A 13 8.10 -1.85 -4.62
CA SER A 13 8.73 -2.20 -3.35
C SER A 13 8.09 -3.41 -2.70
N THR A 14 8.88 -4.16 -1.94
CA THR A 14 8.36 -5.27 -1.13
C THR A 14 9.12 -5.38 0.19
N VAL A 15 8.38 -5.69 1.25
CA VAL A 15 8.95 -5.95 2.58
C VAL A 15 8.28 -7.17 3.16
N LEU A 16 9.09 -8.12 3.63
CA LEU A 16 8.60 -9.26 4.38
C LEU A 16 8.73 -8.97 5.87
N THR A 17 7.63 -9.12 6.58
CA THR A 17 7.53 -8.97 8.03
C THR A 17 7.07 -10.28 8.63
N ASP A 18 7.44 -10.50 9.90
CA ASP A 18 6.87 -11.60 10.67
C ASP A 18 5.43 -11.29 11.11
N LYS A 19 4.75 -12.30 11.64
CA LYS A 19 3.34 -12.19 12.07
C LYS A 19 3.11 -11.30 13.31
N ASN A 20 4.16 -10.91 14.01
CA ASN A 20 4.08 -10.11 15.24
C ASN A 20 4.42 -8.64 14.99
N THR A 21 4.92 -8.33 13.80
CA THR A 21 5.27 -6.98 13.36
C THR A 21 4.00 -6.28 12.88
N MET A 22 3.80 -5.06 13.34
CA MET A 22 2.67 -4.25 12.88
C MET A 22 2.89 -3.77 11.45
N ASP A 23 1.82 -3.66 10.67
CA ASP A 23 1.89 -3.37 9.23
C ASP A 23 2.57 -2.03 8.91
N ASP A 24 2.40 -1.04 9.78
CA ASP A 24 2.96 0.30 9.69
C ASP A 24 4.49 0.33 9.82
N ALA A 25 5.10 -0.67 10.47
CA ALA A 25 6.55 -0.78 10.61
C ALA A 25 7.27 -1.02 9.27
N ALA A 26 6.57 -1.54 8.26
CA ALA A 26 7.13 -1.75 6.92
C ALA A 26 7.23 -0.46 6.08
N THR A 27 6.61 0.65 6.52
CA THR A 27 6.44 1.87 5.70
C THR A 27 7.76 2.45 5.23
N GLU A 28 8.73 2.62 6.13
CA GLU A 28 10.02 3.24 5.80
C GLU A 28 10.77 2.41 4.76
N ALA A 29 10.96 1.12 5.03
CA ALA A 29 11.61 0.20 4.11
C ALA A 29 10.89 0.06 2.75
N LEU A 30 9.57 0.26 2.69
CA LEU A 30 8.84 0.31 1.42
C LEU A 30 9.10 1.60 0.65
N CYS A 31 9.18 2.74 1.34
CA CYS A 31 9.44 4.04 0.71
C CYS A 31 10.88 4.13 0.20
N ASP A 32 11.86 3.62 0.96
CA ASP A 32 13.28 3.59 0.60
C ASP A 32 13.57 2.89 -0.74
N GLN A 33 12.72 1.95 -1.14
CA GLN A 33 12.87 1.16 -2.36
C GLN A 33 12.29 1.83 -3.61
N ILE A 34 11.53 2.92 -3.46
CA ILE A 34 10.83 3.59 -4.57
C ILE A 34 11.67 4.78 -5.03
N GLU A 35 12.21 4.69 -6.24
CA GLU A 35 12.99 5.77 -6.88
C GLU A 35 12.14 6.65 -7.81
N GLU A 36 10.91 6.23 -8.12
CA GLU A 36 10.00 6.93 -9.03
C GLU A 36 9.29 8.11 -8.36
N GLU A 37 8.83 9.07 -9.17
CA GLU A 37 7.99 10.16 -8.68
C GLU A 37 6.61 9.63 -8.24
N VAL A 38 6.26 9.86 -6.97
CA VAL A 38 4.99 9.43 -6.39
C VAL A 38 4.08 10.63 -6.19
N SER A 39 2.94 10.67 -6.90
CA SER A 39 1.93 11.73 -6.73
C SER A 39 0.87 11.39 -5.67
N MET A 40 0.68 10.11 -5.37
CA MET A 40 -0.34 9.67 -4.41
C MET A 40 0.07 8.35 -3.76
N VAL A 41 -0.09 8.26 -2.44
CA VAL A 41 0.07 7.04 -1.65
C VAL A 41 -1.27 6.70 -1.01
N SER A 42 -1.80 5.50 -1.29
CA SER A 42 -2.98 4.99 -0.61
C SER A 42 -2.66 3.72 0.18
N ALA A 43 -3.10 3.63 1.43
CA ALA A 43 -2.84 2.47 2.29
C ALA A 43 -4.08 2.08 3.10
N ASP A 44 -4.03 0.90 3.73
CA ASP A 44 -5.12 0.43 4.59
C ASP A 44 -5.26 1.31 5.83
N ARG A 45 -6.43 1.27 6.48
CA ARG A 45 -6.65 1.85 7.81
C ARG A 45 -5.61 1.39 8.83
N ALA A 46 -5.05 0.18 8.70
CA ALA A 46 -3.94 -0.29 9.54
C ALA A 46 -2.73 0.67 9.58
N TYR A 47 -2.49 1.43 8.50
CA TYR A 47 -1.41 2.40 8.34
C TYR A 47 -1.74 3.80 8.88
N ASP A 48 -2.91 4.01 9.48
CA ASP A 48 -3.28 5.30 10.08
C ASP A 48 -2.51 5.55 11.39
N GLU A 49 -1.21 5.85 11.27
CA GLU A 49 -0.31 6.17 12.36
C GLU A 49 0.52 7.41 12.00
N ASN A 50 0.79 8.27 12.98
CA ASN A 50 1.46 9.55 12.73
C ASN A 50 2.86 9.42 12.08
N HIS A 51 3.63 8.39 12.43
CA HIS A 51 4.95 8.18 11.81
C HIS A 51 4.80 7.79 10.35
N VAL A 52 3.76 7.04 9.96
CA VAL A 52 3.52 6.69 8.54
C VAL A 52 3.34 7.95 7.71
N TYR A 53 2.49 8.88 8.13
CA TYR A 53 2.30 10.15 7.41
C TYR A 53 3.62 10.92 7.29
N LYS A 54 4.40 11.03 8.38
CA LYS A 54 5.69 11.72 8.38
C LYS A 54 6.71 11.06 7.47
N THR A 55 6.81 9.73 7.50
CA THR A 55 7.71 8.96 6.64
C THR A 55 7.36 9.15 5.18
N VAL A 56 6.07 9.05 4.82
CA VAL A 56 5.62 9.24 3.44
C VAL A 56 5.85 10.68 2.97
N GLU A 57 5.61 11.70 3.80
CA GLU A 57 5.92 13.10 3.43
C GLU A 57 7.42 13.36 3.28
N ALA A 58 8.26 12.70 4.08
CA ALA A 58 9.71 12.85 3.98
C ALA A 58 10.25 12.27 2.66
N HIS A 59 9.69 11.15 2.20
CA HIS A 59 10.10 10.48 0.95
C HIS A 59 9.43 11.08 -0.28
N PHE A 60 8.15 11.46 -0.16
CA PHE A 60 7.32 11.96 -1.25
C PHE A 60 6.59 13.25 -0.82
N PRO A 61 7.30 14.40 -0.76
CA PRO A 61 6.75 15.66 -0.23
C PRO A 61 5.50 16.15 -0.96
N GLU A 62 5.43 15.93 -2.27
CA GLU A 62 4.33 16.36 -3.13
C GLU A 62 3.19 15.32 -3.23
N ALA A 63 3.31 14.18 -2.54
CA ALA A 63 2.31 13.12 -2.61
C ALA A 63 1.09 13.39 -1.73
N ASP A 64 -0.09 13.13 -2.29
CA ASP A 64 -1.32 13.00 -1.52
C ASP A 64 -1.31 11.67 -0.74
N ILE A 65 -1.64 11.71 0.56
CA ILE A 65 -1.58 10.53 1.44
C ILE A 65 -2.98 10.09 1.81
N ILE A 66 -3.55 9.14 1.09
CA ILE A 66 -4.95 8.72 1.24
C ILE A 66 -5.03 7.47 2.13
N ILE A 67 -5.15 7.69 3.43
CA ILE A 67 -5.32 6.65 4.45
C ILE A 67 -6.61 6.89 5.23
N PRO A 68 -7.54 5.92 5.31
CA PRO A 68 -8.75 6.06 6.10
C PRO A 68 -8.43 6.13 7.59
N PRO A 69 -8.94 7.11 8.34
CA PRO A 69 -8.69 7.22 9.77
C PRO A 69 -9.15 5.99 10.58
N LYS A 70 -8.32 5.58 11.55
CA LYS A 70 -8.60 4.50 12.51
C LYS A 70 -9.73 4.83 13.47
N ASP A 71 -9.91 6.08 13.83
CA ASP A 71 -11.01 6.52 14.67
C ASP A 71 -11.50 7.89 14.18
N TYR A 72 -12.83 8.04 14.19
CA TYR A 72 -13.51 9.21 13.68
C TYR A 72 -13.89 10.22 14.77
N LEU A 73 -13.69 9.86 16.03
CA LEU A 73 -14.47 10.47 17.11
C LEU A 73 -13.86 11.75 17.68
N HIS A 74 -12.55 11.97 17.55
CA HIS A 74 -11.91 13.13 18.20
C HIS A 74 -10.74 13.71 17.38
N TYR A 75 -10.88 15.00 17.03
CA TYR A 75 -9.75 15.82 16.61
C TYR A 75 -8.76 15.92 17.76
N ASN A 76 -7.47 15.77 17.44
CA ASN A 76 -6.38 15.92 18.39
C ASN A 76 -5.24 16.63 17.67
N GLU A 77 -4.68 17.66 18.28
CA GLU A 77 -3.54 18.42 17.73
C GLU A 77 -2.27 17.57 17.60
N ASN A 78 -2.21 16.45 18.33
CA ASN A 78 -1.13 15.47 18.21
C ASN A 78 -1.25 14.61 16.94
N HIS A 79 -2.41 14.58 16.27
CA HIS A 79 -2.58 13.85 15.02
C HIS A 79 -2.01 14.64 13.83
N HIS A 80 -1.56 13.90 12.82
CA HIS A 80 -1.07 14.49 11.59
C HIS A 80 -2.15 15.39 10.91
N PRO A 81 -1.80 16.58 10.39
CA PRO A 81 -2.78 17.48 9.77
C PRO A 81 -3.58 16.83 8.62
N LYS A 82 -2.91 16.06 7.75
CA LYS A 82 -3.57 15.30 6.66
C LYS A 82 -4.62 14.31 7.19
N ARG A 83 -4.30 13.58 8.27
CA ARG A 83 -5.24 12.68 8.95
C ARG A 83 -6.46 13.44 9.47
N CYS A 84 -6.24 14.56 10.15
CA CYS A 84 -7.31 15.40 10.68
C CYS A 84 -8.22 15.96 9.57
N ALA A 85 -7.64 16.36 8.44
CA ALA A 85 -8.40 16.83 7.28
C ALA A 85 -9.33 15.74 6.73
N HIS A 86 -8.86 14.51 6.57
CA HIS A 86 -9.70 13.38 6.16
C HIS A 86 -10.80 13.09 7.17
N MET A 87 -10.52 13.15 8.47
CA MET A 87 -11.52 12.94 9.51
C MET A 87 -12.65 13.98 9.43
N ILE A 88 -12.31 15.27 9.25
CA ILE A 88 -13.29 16.34 9.07
C ILE A 88 -14.12 16.13 7.81
N GLU A 89 -13.48 15.78 6.69
CA GLU A 89 -14.18 15.56 5.42
C GLU A 89 -15.12 14.36 5.50
N ILE A 90 -14.69 13.25 6.11
CA ILE A 90 -15.52 12.06 6.32
C ILE A 90 -16.70 12.39 7.23
N ALA A 91 -16.50 13.18 8.30
CA ALA A 91 -17.59 13.61 9.17
C ALA A 91 -18.62 14.50 8.44
N ALA A 92 -18.17 15.34 7.50
CA ALA A 92 -19.03 16.27 6.77
C ALA A 92 -19.76 15.62 5.59
N LYS A 93 -19.09 14.74 4.82
CA LYS A 93 -19.59 14.20 3.54
C LYS A 93 -19.87 12.70 3.56
N GLY A 94 -19.42 11.99 4.59
CA GLY A 94 -19.51 10.53 4.69
C GLY A 94 -18.33 9.79 4.05
N GLN A 95 -18.04 8.59 4.56
CA GLN A 95 -16.89 7.78 4.16
C GLN A 95 -16.91 7.40 2.68
N GLN A 96 -18.08 7.03 2.13
CA GLN A 96 -18.19 6.61 0.74
C GLN A 96 -17.86 7.74 -0.24
N THR A 97 -18.36 8.95 0.02
CA THR A 97 -18.07 10.13 -0.79
C THR A 97 -16.61 10.52 -0.71
N TRP A 98 -16.01 10.46 0.50
CA TRP A 98 -14.57 10.68 0.68
C TRP A 98 -13.73 9.68 -0.14
N GLN A 99 -14.06 8.38 -0.08
CA GLN A 99 -13.34 7.35 -0.85
C GLN A 99 -13.41 7.57 -2.37
N GLN A 100 -14.56 8.01 -2.88
CA GLN A 100 -14.73 8.32 -4.30
C GLN A 100 -13.94 9.57 -4.70
N HIS A 101 -14.00 10.62 -3.89
CA HIS A 101 -13.30 11.88 -4.14
C HIS A 101 -11.77 11.69 -4.20
N HIS A 102 -11.22 10.92 -3.28
CA HIS A 102 -9.78 10.65 -3.17
C HIS A 102 -9.30 9.41 -3.93
N GLN A 103 -10.14 8.85 -4.81
CA GLN A 103 -9.80 7.68 -5.63
C GLN A 103 -9.26 6.49 -4.82
N TYR A 104 -9.73 6.32 -3.57
CA TYR A 104 -9.23 5.31 -2.64
C TYR A 104 -9.35 3.87 -3.19
N GLY A 105 -10.24 3.64 -4.15
CA GLY A 105 -10.38 2.36 -4.85
C GLY A 105 -9.12 1.87 -5.58
N LYS A 106 -8.16 2.76 -5.88
CA LYS A 106 -6.86 2.40 -6.48
C LYS A 106 -6.04 1.44 -5.61
N ARG A 107 -6.26 1.44 -4.29
CA ARG A 107 -5.67 0.49 -3.33
C ARG A 107 -5.83 -0.97 -3.77
N SER A 108 -6.92 -1.31 -4.46
CA SER A 108 -7.19 -2.68 -4.93
C SER A 108 -6.10 -3.23 -5.87
N GLY A 109 -5.23 -2.37 -6.43
CA GLY A 109 -4.03 -2.79 -7.18
C GLY A 109 -3.07 -3.63 -6.34
N SER A 110 -2.83 -3.24 -5.08
CA SER A 110 -1.95 -3.99 -4.16
C SER A 110 -2.54 -5.35 -3.77
N GLU A 111 -3.86 -5.42 -3.54
CA GLU A 111 -4.59 -6.67 -3.28
C GLU A 111 -4.54 -7.58 -4.51
N THR A 112 -4.68 -7.03 -5.70
CA THR A 112 -4.58 -7.76 -6.97
C THR A 112 -3.17 -8.30 -7.18
N ALA A 113 -2.13 -7.52 -6.89
CA ALA A 113 -0.73 -7.98 -6.95
C ALA A 113 -0.47 -9.13 -5.97
N MET A 114 -0.97 -9.02 -4.74
CA MET A 114 -0.91 -10.09 -3.73
C MET A 114 -1.65 -11.36 -4.18
N GLN A 115 -2.83 -11.21 -4.82
CA GLN A 115 -3.55 -12.35 -5.38
C GLN A 115 -2.78 -13.01 -6.53
N ARG A 116 -2.18 -12.23 -7.43
CA ARG A 116 -1.32 -12.73 -8.52
C ARG A 116 -0.14 -13.52 -7.96
N TYR A 117 0.56 -12.96 -6.97
CA TYR A 117 1.63 -13.65 -6.25
C TYR A 117 1.17 -15.03 -5.75
N LYS A 118 0.09 -15.04 -4.97
CA LYS A 118 -0.44 -16.27 -4.35
C LYS A 118 -0.88 -17.32 -5.37
N ARG A 119 -1.46 -16.89 -6.50
CA ARG A 119 -1.86 -17.81 -7.58
C ARG A 119 -0.69 -18.40 -8.33
N THR A 120 0.38 -17.63 -8.53
CA THR A 120 1.53 -18.05 -9.33
C THR A 120 2.53 -18.88 -8.52
N PHE A 121 2.85 -18.46 -7.29
CA PHE A 121 3.89 -19.09 -6.46
C PHE A 121 3.34 -19.86 -5.26
N GLY A 122 2.04 -19.75 -4.98
CA GLY A 122 1.40 -20.40 -3.84
C GLY A 122 1.32 -19.52 -2.59
N ASN A 123 0.77 -20.09 -1.52
CA ASN A 123 0.51 -19.39 -0.26
C ASN A 123 1.60 -19.58 0.81
N GLN A 124 2.67 -20.28 0.49
CA GLN A 124 3.74 -20.62 1.42
C GLN A 124 5.09 -20.28 0.79
N LEU A 125 6.04 -19.87 1.64
CA LEU A 125 7.42 -19.67 1.25
C LEU A 125 8.18 -20.99 1.40
N HIS A 126 9.06 -21.28 0.45
CA HIS A 126 9.86 -22.50 0.45
C HIS A 126 11.10 -22.38 1.32
N ALA A 127 11.71 -21.19 1.35
CA ALA A 127 12.84 -20.89 2.21
C ALA A 127 12.44 -20.94 3.69
N ARG A 128 13.36 -21.42 4.53
CA ARG A 128 13.16 -21.53 5.98
C ARG A 128 13.76 -20.39 6.78
N GLU A 129 14.83 -19.79 6.26
CA GLU A 129 15.52 -18.65 6.87
C GLU A 129 14.92 -17.34 6.35
N MET A 130 14.72 -16.36 7.23
CA MET A 130 14.07 -15.08 6.90
C MET A 130 14.78 -14.34 5.75
N SER A 131 16.12 -14.27 5.78
CA SER A 131 16.90 -13.63 4.72
C SER A 131 16.72 -14.31 3.36
N ASN A 132 16.57 -15.63 3.34
CA ASN A 132 16.30 -16.38 2.12
C ASN A 132 14.84 -16.21 1.66
N GLN A 133 13.90 -16.06 2.60
CA GLN A 133 12.49 -15.76 2.30
C GLN A 133 12.33 -14.37 1.67
N GLU A 134 13.07 -13.37 2.14
CA GLU A 134 13.10 -12.03 1.55
C GLU A 134 13.59 -12.10 0.09
N ILE A 135 14.67 -12.84 -0.17
CA ILE A 135 15.18 -13.06 -1.53
C ILE A 135 14.17 -13.79 -2.41
N GLU A 136 13.52 -14.84 -1.88
CA GLU A 136 12.47 -15.59 -2.59
C GLU A 136 11.33 -14.65 -3.03
N VAL A 137 10.85 -13.80 -2.11
CA VAL A 137 9.79 -12.82 -2.39
C VAL A 137 10.25 -11.79 -3.43
N MET A 138 11.46 -11.26 -3.31
CA MET A 138 12.02 -10.30 -4.28
C MET A 138 12.09 -10.89 -5.69
N ILE A 139 12.58 -12.12 -5.83
CA ILE A 139 12.65 -12.82 -7.12
C ILE A 139 11.24 -13.02 -7.69
N ALA A 140 10.30 -13.48 -6.87
CA ALA A 140 8.92 -13.69 -7.28
C ALA A 140 8.24 -12.39 -7.74
N CYS A 141 8.47 -11.27 -7.05
CA CYS A 141 7.99 -9.95 -7.47
C CYS A 141 8.60 -9.53 -8.82
N GLY A 142 9.91 -9.76 -9.02
CA GLY A 142 10.57 -9.52 -10.30
C GLY A 142 9.98 -10.34 -11.46
N VAL A 143 9.64 -11.61 -11.21
CA VAL A 143 8.94 -12.46 -12.20
C VAL A 143 7.54 -11.93 -12.51
N LEU A 144 6.78 -11.44 -11.51
CA LEU A 144 5.48 -10.81 -11.76
C LEU A 144 5.60 -9.54 -12.57
N ASN A 145 6.58 -8.68 -12.28
CA ASN A 145 6.85 -7.49 -13.08
C ASN A 145 7.21 -7.86 -14.52
N ARG A 146 7.97 -8.94 -14.72
CA ARG A 146 8.25 -9.46 -16.07
C ARG A 146 6.96 -9.89 -16.76
N PHE A 147 6.05 -10.57 -16.09
CA PHE A 147 4.75 -10.92 -16.66
C PHE A 147 3.92 -9.69 -16.98
N THR A 148 3.85 -8.69 -16.08
CA THR A 148 3.17 -7.41 -16.33
C THR A 148 3.70 -6.75 -17.61
N SER A 149 5.03 -6.75 -17.81
CA SER A 149 5.67 -6.17 -19.01
C SER A 149 5.33 -6.89 -20.32
N LEU A 150 4.97 -8.18 -20.26
CA LEU A 150 4.57 -8.97 -21.42
C LEU A 150 3.07 -8.83 -21.75
N GLY A 151 2.31 -8.18 -20.88
CA GLY A 151 0.88 -7.93 -21.05
C GLY A 151 0.07 -8.38 -19.84
N MET A 152 -1.07 -7.71 -19.64
CA MET A 152 -2.02 -7.99 -18.56
C MET A 152 -3.38 -8.44 -19.12
N PRO A 153 -4.05 -9.41 -18.49
CA PRO A 153 -5.40 -9.81 -18.90
C PRO A 153 -6.39 -8.66 -18.76
N GLN A 154 -7.22 -8.44 -19.79
CA GLN A 154 -8.33 -7.50 -19.71
C GLN A 154 -9.51 -8.14 -18.95
N SER A 155 -9.83 -7.59 -17.79
CA SER A 155 -10.96 -8.04 -16.97
C SER A 155 -12.19 -7.18 -17.25
N TYR A 156 -13.31 -7.83 -17.54
CA TYR A 156 -14.60 -7.18 -17.77
C TYR A 156 -15.56 -7.57 -16.63
N LYS A 157 -16.39 -6.63 -16.17
CA LYS A 157 -17.49 -6.97 -15.26
C LYS A 157 -18.50 -7.83 -16.04
N SER A 158 -18.79 -9.04 -15.57
CA SER A 158 -19.96 -9.77 -16.07
C SER A 158 -21.21 -8.96 -15.78
N VAL A 159 -22.01 -8.75 -16.83
CA VAL A 159 -23.31 -8.08 -16.81
C VAL A 159 -24.35 -9.00 -16.18
#